data_AF-A0A2H0S2V2-F1
#
_entry.id   AF-A0A2H0S2V2-F1
#
_cell.length_a   1.000
_cell.length_b   1.000
_cell.length_c   1.000
_cell.angle_alpha   90.00
_cell.angle_beta   90.00
_cell.angle_gamma   90.00
#
_symmetry.space_group_name_H-M   'P 1'
#
loop_
_entity.id
_entity.type
_entity.pdbx_description
1 polymer ?
#
loop_
_entity_poly.entity_id
_entity_poly.type
_entity_poly.pdbx_seq_one_letter_code
_entity_poly.pdbx_strand_id
1 'polypeptide(L)'
;MRNRSAERFLLCVTLPVLELLEARRILEEMPIYGTIRGFPVHMAIEPVKIPQNVDVEDHIIGPVTLRQLFLTLGGGGVSYAIFAIMKKAGALNIVTGILAWTPLILTVAFAFIKINGISLFHFTILLAEKSQMPPVRYWQVRQGVHIRPKGIVPKKAKEPDAKTSSQEQFNEISQLSNVLDSGPILSEEKSSTAKPEQAALATAAHTSTPPETHGQ
;
A
#
# COMPACT_ATOMS: atom_id res chain seq x y z
N MET A 1 56.79 -65.88 -35.38
CA MET A 1 56.66 -65.09 -34.15
C MET A 1 55.33 -64.33 -34.21
N ARG A 2 54.31 -64.83 -33.51
CA ARG A 2 52.92 -64.37 -33.63
C ARG A 2 52.66 -63.32 -32.54
N ASN A 3 52.21 -62.16 -32.97
CA ASN A 3 52.25 -60.87 -32.29
C ASN A 3 51.25 -60.81 -31.12
N ARG A 4 51.73 -61.01 -29.88
CA ARG A 4 50.96 -60.98 -28.62
C ARG A 4 50.58 -59.57 -28.13
N SER A 5 50.92 -58.53 -28.88
CA SER A 5 50.76 -57.13 -28.45
C SER A 5 49.37 -56.55 -28.72
N ALA A 6 48.65 -57.07 -29.72
CA ALA A 6 47.34 -56.52 -30.14
C ALA A 6 46.19 -56.86 -29.16
N GLU A 7 46.25 -58.01 -28.48
CA GLU A 7 45.17 -58.43 -27.55
C GLU A 7 45.18 -57.63 -26.24
N ARG A 8 46.33 -57.07 -25.84
CA ARG A 8 46.43 -56.23 -24.63
C ARG A 8 45.86 -54.83 -24.82
N PHE A 9 45.86 -54.32 -26.06
CA PHE A 9 45.26 -53.02 -26.37
C PHE A 9 43.73 -53.08 -26.38
N LEU A 10 43.14 -54.20 -26.80
CA LEU A 10 41.68 -54.37 -26.86
C LEU A 10 41.02 -54.50 -25.47
N LEU A 11 41.74 -55.02 -24.48
CA LEU A 11 41.26 -55.08 -23.09
C LEU A 11 41.38 -53.74 -22.35
N CYS A 12 42.22 -52.81 -22.80
CA CYS A 12 42.45 -51.55 -22.10
C CYS A 12 41.37 -50.48 -22.41
N VAL A 13 40.70 -50.57 -23.57
CA VAL A 13 39.71 -49.58 -24.03
C VAL A 13 38.28 -49.95 -23.60
N THR A 14 38.00 -51.22 -23.28
CA THR A 14 36.65 -51.70 -22.96
C THR A 14 36.31 -51.69 -21.47
N LEU A 15 37.30 -51.70 -20.58
CA LEU A 15 37.10 -51.65 -19.13
C LEU A 15 36.54 -50.32 -18.57
N PRO A 16 36.91 -49.12 -19.04
CA PRO A 16 36.44 -47.88 -18.41
C PRO A 16 34.96 -47.58 -18.71
N VAL A 17 34.40 -48.12 -19.79
CA VAL A 17 32.99 -47.89 -20.18
C VAL A 17 32.03 -48.75 -19.36
N LEU A 18 32.46 -49.96 -18.97
CA LEU A 18 31.66 -50.86 -18.16
C LEU A 18 31.57 -50.38 -16.70
N GLU A 19 32.68 -49.91 -16.12
CA GLU A 19 32.70 -49.27 -14.79
C GLU A 19 31.88 -47.96 -14.74
N LEU A 20 31.90 -47.14 -15.80
CA LEU A 20 31.08 -45.93 -15.89
C LEU A 20 29.58 -46.23 -16.02
N LEU A 21 29.21 -47.34 -16.67
CA LEU A 21 27.82 -47.81 -16.75
C LEU A 21 27.33 -48.41 -15.42
N GLU A 22 28.21 -49.09 -14.69
CA GLU A 22 27.91 -49.66 -13.37
C GLU A 22 27.82 -48.57 -12.30
N ALA A 23 28.69 -47.56 -12.34
CA ALA A 23 28.59 -46.37 -11.49
C ALA A 23 27.31 -45.55 -11.76
N ARG A 24 26.84 -45.52 -13.01
CA ARG A 24 25.56 -44.89 -13.38
C ARG A 24 24.35 -45.67 -12.86
N ARG A 25 24.44 -47.02 -12.84
CA ARG A 25 23.42 -47.90 -12.25
C ARG A 25 23.35 -47.75 -10.71
N ILE A 26 24.48 -47.52 -10.04
CA ILE A 26 24.53 -47.30 -8.58
C ILE A 26 23.97 -45.92 -8.18
N LEU A 27 24.06 -44.90 -9.06
CA LEU A 27 23.46 -43.58 -8.81
C LEU A 27 21.95 -43.51 -9.08
N GLU A 28 21.37 -44.39 -9.90
CA GLU A 28 19.91 -44.49 -10.09
C GLU A 28 19.19 -45.31 -9.01
N GLU A 29 19.91 -46.16 -8.28
CA GLU A 29 19.39 -46.98 -7.18
C GLU A 29 19.41 -46.26 -5.82
N MET A 30 19.79 -44.97 -5.77
CA MET A 30 19.66 -44.21 -4.52
C MET A 30 18.20 -43.80 -4.32
N PRO A 31 17.46 -44.37 -3.33
CA PRO A 31 16.17 -43.83 -2.98
C PRO A 31 16.39 -42.39 -2.50
N ILE A 32 15.80 -41.43 -3.21
CA ILE A 32 15.73 -40.00 -2.85
C ILE A 32 14.94 -39.76 -1.53
N TYR A 33 14.67 -40.81 -0.75
CA TYR A 33 13.94 -40.78 0.51
C TYR A 33 14.85 -41.14 1.69
N GLY A 34 15.88 -40.33 1.89
CA GLY A 34 16.61 -40.27 3.16
C GLY A 34 15.78 -39.51 4.20
N THR A 35 15.15 -40.22 5.13
CA THR A 35 14.54 -39.63 6.34
C THR A 35 15.65 -39.12 7.26
N ILE A 36 16.04 -37.85 7.11
CA ILE A 36 16.86 -37.16 8.11
C ILE A 36 15.92 -36.45 9.08
N ARG A 37 15.84 -37.01 10.29
CA ARG A 37 15.30 -36.40 11.53
C ARG A 37 13.91 -35.76 11.42
N GLY A 38 12.87 -36.60 11.48
CA GLY A 38 11.66 -36.32 12.25
C GLY A 38 10.79 -35.10 11.91
N PHE A 39 11.07 -34.38 10.81
CA PHE A 39 10.23 -33.29 10.34
C PHE A 39 9.52 -33.73 9.05
N PRO A 40 8.19 -33.91 9.04
CA PRO A 40 7.46 -34.10 7.80
C PRO A 40 7.55 -32.80 7.00
N VAL A 41 8.45 -32.74 6.02
CA VAL A 41 8.52 -31.65 5.04
C VAL A 41 7.43 -31.86 4.00
N HIS A 42 6.17 -31.90 4.44
CA HIS A 42 5.02 -31.71 3.58
C HIS A 42 4.38 -30.37 3.93
N MET A 43 5.12 -29.29 3.68
CA MET A 43 4.46 -28.06 3.24
C MET A 43 4.05 -28.28 1.79
N ALA A 44 3.05 -29.14 1.58
CA ALA A 44 2.30 -29.15 0.34
C ALA A 44 1.53 -27.82 0.31
N ILE A 45 2.20 -26.77 -0.17
CA ILE A 45 1.49 -25.61 -0.70
C ILE A 45 0.75 -26.17 -1.91
N GLU A 46 -0.49 -26.59 -1.67
CA GLU A 46 -1.48 -26.78 -2.70
C GLU A 46 -1.41 -25.53 -3.59
N PRO A 47 -1.03 -25.65 -4.88
CA PRO A 47 -0.92 -24.49 -5.73
C PRO A 47 -2.30 -23.84 -5.79
N VAL A 48 -2.41 -22.68 -5.13
CA VAL A 48 -3.64 -21.88 -5.15
C VAL A 48 -3.96 -21.64 -6.61
N LYS A 49 -5.08 -22.21 -7.06
CA LYS A 49 -5.47 -22.17 -8.46
C LYS A 49 -5.88 -20.74 -8.77
N ILE A 50 -4.92 -19.98 -9.30
CA ILE A 50 -5.18 -18.59 -9.69
C ILE A 50 -6.25 -18.66 -10.79
N PRO A 51 -7.38 -17.95 -10.63
CA PRO A 51 -8.37 -17.87 -11.70
C PRO A 51 -7.67 -17.31 -12.95
N GLN A 52 -7.70 -18.03 -14.06
CA GLN A 52 -7.05 -17.56 -15.29
C GLN A 52 -7.80 -16.41 -15.98
N ASN A 53 -9.00 -16.07 -15.51
CA ASN A 53 -9.89 -15.10 -16.15
C ASN A 53 -9.75 -13.66 -15.59
N VAL A 54 -8.58 -13.30 -15.05
CA VAL A 54 -8.38 -11.95 -14.48
C VAL A 54 -8.22 -10.86 -15.54
N ASP A 55 -7.84 -11.23 -16.78
CA ASP A 55 -7.43 -10.28 -17.82
C ASP A 55 -8.41 -10.12 -18.98
N VAL A 56 -9.65 -10.64 -18.88
CA VAL A 56 -10.68 -10.37 -19.89
C VAL A 56 -11.26 -8.98 -19.67
N GLU A 57 -11.16 -8.15 -20.71
CA GLU A 57 -11.85 -6.86 -20.75
C GLU A 57 -13.37 -7.07 -20.67
N ASP A 58 -14.07 -6.11 -20.06
CA ASP A 58 -15.52 -6.14 -19.98
C ASP A 58 -16.15 -5.80 -21.35
N HIS A 59 -16.89 -6.76 -21.90
CA HIS A 59 -17.59 -6.65 -23.18
C HIS A 59 -19.09 -6.55 -22.89
N ILE A 60 -19.73 -5.44 -23.28
CA ILE A 60 -21.15 -5.21 -22.99
C ILE A 60 -22.04 -5.88 -24.05
N ILE A 61 -21.77 -5.59 -25.34
CA ILE A 61 -22.53 -6.12 -26.48
C ILE A 61 -21.56 -6.90 -27.37
N GLY A 62 -21.62 -8.23 -27.31
CA GLY A 62 -20.83 -9.11 -28.16
C GLY A 62 -19.33 -8.76 -28.18
N PRO A 63 -18.74 -8.41 -29.34
CA PRO A 63 -17.32 -8.08 -29.45
C PRO A 63 -16.96 -6.62 -29.09
N VAL A 64 -17.93 -5.79 -28.67
CA VAL A 64 -17.72 -4.38 -28.36
C VAL A 64 -17.43 -4.18 -26.87
N THR A 65 -16.31 -3.53 -26.57
CA THR A 65 -15.91 -3.23 -25.19
C THR A 65 -16.61 -1.99 -24.66
N LEU A 66 -16.75 -1.90 -23.32
CA LEU A 66 -17.31 -0.72 -22.66
C LEU A 66 -16.57 0.57 -23.06
N ARG A 67 -15.25 0.51 -23.17
CA ARG A 67 -14.41 1.65 -23.58
C ARG A 67 -14.72 2.12 -25.01
N GLN A 68 -14.91 1.18 -25.94
CA GLN A 68 -15.24 1.50 -27.34
C GLN A 68 -16.60 2.19 -27.46
N LEU A 69 -17.59 1.76 -26.66
CA LEU A 69 -18.89 2.40 -26.60
C LEU A 69 -18.77 3.86 -26.15
N PHE A 70 -18.06 4.14 -25.05
CA PHE A 70 -17.87 5.51 -24.58
C PHE A 70 -17.08 6.38 -25.57
N LEU A 71 -16.06 5.82 -26.23
CA LEU A 71 -15.26 6.55 -27.23
C LEU A 71 -16.10 6.95 -28.45
N THR A 72 -16.92 6.02 -28.96
CA THR A 72 -17.79 6.27 -30.12
C THR A 72 -18.94 7.20 -29.79
N LEU A 73 -19.52 7.09 -28.59
CA LEU A 73 -20.58 7.99 -28.11
C LEU A 73 -20.04 9.41 -27.88
N GLY A 74 -18.84 9.55 -27.31
CA GLY A 74 -18.15 10.83 -27.19
C GLY A 74 -17.84 11.46 -28.54
N GLY A 75 -17.28 10.70 -29.48
CA GLY A 75 -16.98 11.17 -30.84
C GLY A 75 -18.22 11.55 -31.65
N GLY A 76 -19.30 10.78 -31.53
CA GLY A 76 -20.58 11.09 -32.15
C GLY A 76 -21.26 12.30 -31.51
N GLY A 77 -21.16 12.46 -30.19
CA GLY A 77 -21.61 13.64 -29.48
C GLY A 77 -20.90 14.91 -29.97
N VAL A 78 -19.57 14.86 -30.11
CA VAL A 78 -18.78 15.98 -30.64
C VAL A 78 -19.13 16.28 -32.10
N SER A 79 -19.24 15.26 -32.95
CA SER A 79 -19.65 15.41 -34.35
C SER A 79 -21.04 16.06 -34.47
N TYR A 80 -21.99 15.60 -33.66
CA TYR A 80 -23.33 16.18 -33.61
C TYR A 80 -23.33 17.62 -33.08
N ALA A 81 -22.52 17.92 -32.06
CA ALA A 81 -22.38 19.28 -31.54
C ALA A 81 -21.86 20.24 -32.63
N ILE A 82 -20.83 19.83 -33.37
CA ILE A 82 -20.30 20.60 -34.51
C ILE A 82 -21.39 20.80 -35.57
N PHE A 83 -22.11 19.74 -35.94
CA PHE A 83 -23.22 19.83 -36.88
C PHE A 83 -24.33 20.79 -36.41
N ALA A 84 -24.70 20.74 -35.13
CA ALA A 84 -25.72 21.61 -34.55
C ALA A 84 -25.29 23.08 -34.55
N ILE A 85 -24.03 23.37 -34.23
CA ILE A 85 -23.46 24.72 -34.27
C ILE A 85 -23.47 25.26 -35.72
N MET A 86 -23.04 24.44 -36.69
CA MET A 86 -23.01 24.83 -38.09
C MET A 86 -24.39 25.04 -38.69
N LYS A 87 -25.37 24.23 -38.28
CA LYS A 87 -26.79 24.43 -38.62
C LYS A 87 -27.31 25.77 -38.11
N LYS A 88 -26.95 26.17 -36.89
CA LYS A 88 -27.32 27.49 -36.35
C LYS A 88 -26.60 28.65 -37.04
N ALA A 89 -25.36 28.44 -37.47
CA ALA A 89 -24.57 29.45 -38.19
C ALA A 89 -25.01 29.66 -39.65
N GLY A 90 -25.96 28.86 -40.18
CA GLY A 90 -26.44 28.97 -41.56
C GLY A 90 -25.46 28.49 -42.62
N ALA A 91 -24.29 27.96 -42.23
CA ALA A 91 -23.24 27.49 -43.13
C ALA A 91 -23.43 26.01 -43.53
N LEU A 92 -24.65 25.62 -43.89
CA LEU A 92 -24.98 24.26 -44.32
C LEU A 92 -24.76 24.08 -45.82
N ASN A 93 -23.51 23.84 -46.19
CA ASN A 93 -23.14 23.32 -47.50
C ASN A 93 -22.91 21.80 -47.41
N ILE A 94 -23.01 21.10 -48.54
CA ILE A 94 -22.76 19.64 -48.59
C ILE A 94 -21.35 19.31 -48.04
N VAL A 95 -20.37 20.16 -48.38
CA VAL A 95 -18.97 20.00 -47.98
C VAL A 95 -18.81 20.15 -46.48
N THR A 96 -19.48 21.14 -45.89
CA THR A 96 -19.39 21.44 -44.47
C THR A 96 -20.14 20.37 -43.64
N GLY A 97 -21.22 19.81 -44.18
CA GLY A 97 -21.89 18.63 -43.63
C GLY A 97 -20.96 17.42 -43.55
N ILE A 98 -20.25 17.08 -44.63
CA ILE A 98 -19.28 15.96 -44.62
C ILE A 98 -18.16 16.20 -43.59
N LEU A 99 -17.65 17.43 -43.52
CA LEU A 99 -16.60 17.80 -42.58
C LEU A 99 -17.02 17.64 -41.12
N ALA A 100 -18.29 17.88 -40.79
CA ALA A 100 -18.83 17.71 -39.45
C ALA A 100 -18.87 16.23 -39.00
N TRP A 101 -18.93 15.29 -39.95
CA TRP A 101 -18.93 13.84 -39.68
C TRP A 101 -17.52 13.21 -39.62
N THR A 102 -16.51 13.90 -40.12
CA THR A 102 -15.09 13.51 -40.01
C THR A 102 -14.67 13.07 -38.59
N PRO A 103 -14.98 13.81 -37.50
CA PRO A 103 -14.59 13.39 -36.15
C PRO A 103 -15.24 12.08 -35.70
N LEU A 104 -16.46 11.76 -36.15
CA LEU A 104 -17.09 10.48 -35.86
C LEU A 104 -16.31 9.33 -36.52
N ILE A 105 -15.98 9.47 -37.80
CA ILE A 105 -15.24 8.45 -38.55
C ILE A 105 -13.86 8.21 -37.91
N LEU A 106 -13.19 9.29 -37.52
CA LEU A 106 -11.90 9.23 -36.86
C LEU A 106 -11.98 8.50 -35.50
N THR A 107 -12.96 8.85 -34.67
CA THR A 107 -13.12 8.23 -33.34
C THR A 107 -13.52 6.76 -33.41
N VAL A 108 -14.34 6.37 -34.40
CA VAL A 108 -14.66 4.97 -34.69
C VAL A 108 -13.40 4.19 -35.09
N ALA A 109 -12.57 4.75 -35.96
CA ALA A 109 -11.30 4.14 -36.35
C ALA A 109 -10.39 3.93 -35.12
N PHE A 110 -10.29 4.92 -34.24
CA PHE A 110 -9.53 4.82 -32.99
C PHE A 110 -10.06 3.78 -31.99
N ALA A 111 -11.36 3.52 -31.98
CA ALA A 111 -12.00 2.57 -31.09
C ALA A 111 -11.80 1.11 -31.56
N PHE A 112 -11.95 0.83 -32.86
CA PHE A 112 -11.97 -0.54 -33.37
C PHE A 112 -10.63 -1.03 -33.89
N ILE A 113 -9.76 -0.15 -34.40
CA ILE A 113 -8.46 -0.58 -34.88
C ILE A 113 -7.58 -0.90 -33.68
N LYS A 114 -6.98 -2.09 -33.71
CA LYS A 114 -6.00 -2.56 -32.74
C LYS A 114 -4.69 -2.83 -33.46
N ILE A 115 -3.58 -2.34 -32.90
CA ILE A 115 -2.22 -2.64 -33.37
C ILE A 115 -1.58 -3.56 -32.33
N ASN A 116 -1.15 -4.76 -32.75
CA ASN A 116 -0.48 -5.73 -31.89
C ASN A 116 -1.22 -6.04 -30.57
N GLY A 117 -2.56 -6.09 -30.61
CA GLY A 117 -3.39 -6.34 -29.42
C GLY A 117 -3.68 -5.12 -28.54
N ILE A 118 -3.11 -3.95 -28.86
CA ILE A 118 -3.34 -2.69 -28.14
C ILE A 118 -4.28 -1.81 -28.97
N SER A 119 -5.25 -1.13 -28.34
CA SER A 119 -6.13 -0.19 -29.04
C SER A 119 -5.33 1.00 -29.59
N LEU A 120 -5.76 1.57 -30.72
CA LEU A 120 -5.11 2.75 -31.29
C LEU A 120 -5.04 3.91 -30.30
N PHE A 121 -6.07 4.10 -29.48
CA PHE A 121 -6.09 5.14 -28.45
C PHE A 121 -4.93 5.01 -27.48
N HIS A 122 -4.71 3.81 -26.90
CA HIS A 122 -3.55 3.55 -26.04
C HIS A 122 -2.23 3.68 -26.79
N PHE A 123 -2.18 3.18 -28.03
CA PHE A 123 -0.99 3.30 -28.86
C PHE A 123 -0.60 4.77 -29.10
N THR A 124 -1.56 5.67 -29.33
CA THR A 124 -1.30 7.10 -29.48
C THR A 124 -0.81 7.77 -28.20
N ILE A 125 -1.33 7.35 -27.04
CA ILE A 125 -0.85 7.85 -25.74
C ILE A 125 0.59 7.38 -25.50
N LEU A 126 0.88 6.11 -25.78
CA LEU A 126 2.24 5.54 -25.67
C LEU A 126 3.22 6.22 -26.63
N LEU A 127 2.78 6.56 -27.85
CA LEU A 127 3.58 7.34 -28.80
C LEU A 127 3.86 8.74 -28.26
N ALA A 128 2.86 9.41 -27.68
CA ALA A 128 3.03 10.73 -27.09
C ALA A 128 3.98 10.70 -25.88
N GLU A 129 3.84 9.69 -25.01
CA GLU A 129 4.75 9.44 -23.88
C GLU A 129 6.17 9.17 -24.37
N LYS A 130 6.31 8.28 -25.37
CA LYS A 130 7.60 7.94 -25.97
C LYS A 130 8.28 9.15 -26.60
N SER A 131 7.51 10.09 -27.16
CA SER A 131 8.04 11.33 -27.73
C SER A 131 8.60 12.29 -26.68
N GLN A 132 8.10 12.25 -25.44
CA GLN A 132 8.58 13.10 -24.34
C GLN A 132 9.76 12.48 -23.60
N MET A 133 9.94 11.16 -23.70
CA MET A 133 11.03 10.45 -23.04
C MET A 133 12.33 10.48 -23.84
N PRO A 134 13.49 10.71 -23.19
CA PRO A 134 14.77 10.62 -23.86
C PRO A 134 15.00 9.19 -24.41
N PRO A 135 15.45 9.03 -25.67
CA PRO A 135 15.60 7.71 -26.29
C PRO A 135 16.80 6.91 -25.76
N VAL A 136 17.71 7.56 -25.03
CA VAL A 136 18.95 6.94 -24.56
C VAL A 136 18.77 6.42 -23.14
N ARG A 137 18.88 5.10 -22.99
CA ARG A 137 18.99 4.44 -21.68
C ARG A 137 20.45 4.49 -21.25
N TYR A 138 20.78 5.34 -20.29
CA TYR A 138 22.07 5.33 -19.62
C TYR A 138 21.96 4.55 -18.31
N TRP A 139 22.94 3.70 -18.02
CA TRP A 139 22.99 2.98 -16.75
C TRP A 139 23.24 3.99 -15.63
N GLN A 140 22.32 4.03 -14.66
CA GLN A 140 22.50 4.80 -13.43
C GLN A 140 22.65 3.82 -12.29
N VAL A 141 23.72 4.01 -11.51
CA VAL A 141 23.83 3.34 -10.21
C VAL A 141 22.65 3.83 -9.40
N ARG A 142 21.71 2.93 -9.11
CA ARG A 142 20.54 3.28 -8.30
C ARG A 142 21.06 3.76 -6.94
N GLN A 143 20.95 5.05 -6.67
CA GLN A 143 21.09 5.52 -5.31
C GLN A 143 19.95 4.86 -4.55
N GLY A 144 20.30 3.94 -3.64
CA GLY A 144 19.32 3.18 -2.89
C GLY A 144 18.33 4.13 -2.23
N VAL A 145 17.06 3.74 -2.18
CA VAL A 145 16.05 4.51 -1.45
C VAL A 145 16.54 4.61 0.00
N HIS A 146 16.87 5.83 0.43
CA HIS A 146 17.16 6.10 1.84
C HIS A 146 15.85 6.00 2.61
N ILE A 147 15.47 4.77 2.95
CA ILE A 147 14.41 4.51 3.91
C ILE A 147 14.94 5.05 5.23
N ARG A 148 14.52 6.27 5.61
CA ARG A 148 14.59 6.72 6.99
C ARG A 148 13.37 6.12 7.65
N PRO A 149 13.45 4.95 8.32
CA PRO A 149 12.29 4.44 9.05
C PRO A 149 11.91 5.49 10.08
N LYS A 150 10.86 6.26 9.79
CA LYS A 150 10.17 7.01 10.82
C LYS A 150 9.48 5.94 11.66
N GLY A 151 10.16 5.50 12.72
CA GLY A 151 9.52 4.69 13.73
C GLY A 151 8.24 5.40 14.13
N ILE A 152 7.10 4.73 13.96
CA ILE A 152 5.89 5.11 14.67
C ILE A 152 6.23 4.86 16.14
N VAL A 153 6.79 5.88 16.80
CA VAL A 153 6.81 5.88 18.25
C VAL A 153 5.34 5.98 18.63
N PRO A 154 4.75 4.98 19.31
CA PRO A 154 3.39 5.13 19.79
C PRO A 154 3.39 6.40 20.62
N LYS A 155 2.63 7.41 20.18
CA LYS A 155 2.37 8.61 20.96
C LYS A 155 1.85 8.06 22.28
N LYS A 156 2.66 8.10 23.34
CA LYS A 156 2.28 7.64 24.69
C LYS A 156 0.86 8.12 24.88
N ALA A 157 -0.09 7.18 24.93
CA ALA A 157 -1.45 7.50 25.29
C ALA A 157 -1.30 8.26 26.61
N LYS A 158 -1.87 9.48 26.66
CA LYS A 158 -1.85 10.32 27.85
C LYS A 158 -2.31 9.41 29.00
N GLU A 159 -1.37 8.99 29.84
CA GLU A 159 -1.70 8.29 31.08
C GLU A 159 -2.66 9.26 31.81
N PRO A 160 -3.84 8.79 32.25
CA PRO A 160 -4.74 9.66 33.01
C PRO A 160 -3.94 10.21 34.19
N ASP A 161 -4.03 11.52 34.42
CA ASP A 161 -3.16 12.29 35.30
C ASP A 161 -2.96 11.61 36.67
N ALA A 162 -1.90 10.80 36.81
CA ALA A 162 -1.48 10.15 38.05
C ALA A 162 -0.98 11.17 39.11
N LYS A 163 -1.07 12.46 38.80
CA LYS A 163 -0.70 13.56 39.69
C LYS A 163 -1.78 13.85 40.74
N THR A 164 -3.05 13.54 40.49
CA THR A 164 -4.12 13.78 41.47
C THR A 164 -4.05 12.77 42.62
N SER A 165 -3.87 11.49 42.32
CA SER A 165 -3.78 10.42 43.35
C SER A 165 -2.53 10.53 44.23
N SER A 166 -1.38 10.92 43.67
CA SER A 166 -0.14 11.03 44.46
C SER A 166 -0.14 12.24 45.39
N GLN A 167 -0.83 13.33 45.04
CA GLN A 167 -0.97 14.49 45.93
C GLN A 167 -1.95 14.22 47.08
N GLU A 168 -3.04 13.49 46.83
CA GLU A 168 -3.95 13.03 47.88
C GLU A 168 -3.22 12.13 48.89
N GLN A 169 -2.46 11.14 48.41
CA GLN A 169 -1.68 10.26 49.29
C GLN A 169 -0.62 11.01 50.10
N PHE A 170 0.06 12.01 49.51
CA PHE A 170 1.02 12.84 50.24
C PHE A 170 0.34 13.68 51.33
N ASN A 171 -0.83 14.26 51.03
CA ASN A 171 -1.61 15.00 52.01
C ASN A 171 -2.08 14.09 53.16
N GLU A 172 -2.57 12.89 52.87
CA GLU A 172 -2.99 11.90 53.88
C GLU A 172 -1.82 11.48 54.78
N ILE A 173 -0.66 11.17 54.20
CA ILE A 173 0.55 10.81 54.97
C ILE A 173 0.98 11.99 55.86
N SER A 174 0.92 13.23 55.35
CA SER A 174 1.26 14.41 56.15
C SER A 174 0.29 14.66 57.32
N GLN A 175 -1.00 14.36 57.14
CA GLN A 175 -2.01 14.44 58.21
C GLN A 175 -1.74 13.38 59.28
N LEU A 176 -1.45 12.15 58.89
CA LEU A 176 -1.11 11.07 59.82
C LEU A 176 0.19 11.37 60.58
N SER A 177 1.20 11.95 59.92
CA SER A 177 2.43 12.40 60.58
C SER A 177 2.13 13.45 61.64
N ASN A 178 1.31 14.45 61.32
CA ASN A 178 0.94 15.50 62.29
C ASN A 178 0.18 14.95 63.51
N VAL A 179 -0.70 13.97 63.31
CA VAL A 179 -1.42 13.32 64.43
C VAL A 179 -0.46 12.49 65.28
N LEU A 180 0.48 11.79 64.65
CA LEU A 180 1.49 10.99 65.35
C LEU A 180 2.47 11.88 66.15
N ASP A 181 2.93 12.98 65.54
CA ASP A 181 3.82 13.96 66.16
C ASP A 181 3.14 14.76 67.27
N SER A 182 1.82 14.96 67.18
CA SER A 182 1.05 15.60 68.26
C SER A 182 1.01 14.77 69.54
N GLY A 183 1.36 13.47 69.47
CA GLY A 183 1.49 12.58 70.62
C GLY A 183 0.22 12.46 71.46
N PRO A 184 0.17 11.60 72.49
CA PRO A 184 -0.96 11.58 73.39
C PRO A 184 -1.01 12.91 74.14
N ILE A 185 -2.08 13.68 73.94
CA ILE A 185 -2.41 14.80 74.83
C ILE A 185 -2.67 14.19 76.21
N LEU A 186 -1.62 14.17 77.03
CA LEU A 186 -1.73 13.97 78.46
C LEU A 186 -2.53 15.17 78.98
N SER A 187 -3.81 14.92 79.19
CA SER A 187 -4.71 15.90 79.78
C SER A 187 -4.32 16.11 81.23
N GLU A 188 -3.66 17.22 81.57
CA GLU A 188 -3.75 17.97 82.85
C GLU A 188 -3.25 19.41 82.56
N GLU A 189 -4.09 20.44 82.40
CA GLU A 189 -4.93 21.22 83.33
C GLU A 189 -4.34 22.62 83.64
N LYS A 190 -5.15 23.67 83.34
CA LYS A 190 -5.13 25.08 83.84
C LYS A 190 -4.01 26.02 83.32
N SER A 191 -4.24 27.27 82.90
CA SER A 191 -5.23 28.29 83.31
C SER A 191 -5.20 29.54 82.39
N SER A 192 -6.31 30.30 82.43
CA SER A 192 -6.49 31.71 81.97
C SER A 192 -6.53 31.90 80.44
N THR A 193 -7.42 32.67 79.80
CA THR A 193 -8.38 33.69 80.24
C THR A 193 -9.35 33.97 79.08
N ALA A 194 -10.44 34.68 79.39
CA ALA A 194 -11.60 34.99 78.55
C ALA A 194 -11.36 35.75 77.22
N LYS A 195 -12.22 35.42 76.22
CA LYS A 195 -13.09 36.27 75.37
C LYS A 195 -12.76 37.78 75.31
N PRO A 196 -12.82 38.49 74.15
CA PRO A 196 -14.02 38.58 73.28
C PRO A 196 -13.67 38.74 71.79
N GLU A 197 -14.51 39.08 70.80
CA GLU A 197 -15.90 39.48 70.64
C GLU A 197 -16.20 39.40 69.13
N GLN A 198 -17.44 39.08 68.77
CA GLN A 198 -18.26 39.65 67.67
C GLN A 198 -17.54 40.20 66.42
N ALA A 199 -17.73 39.60 65.25
CA ALA A 199 -18.87 39.81 64.34
C ALA A 199 -18.58 40.85 63.24
N ALA A 200 -19.03 40.47 62.05
CA ALA A 200 -19.65 41.31 61.03
C ALA A 200 -18.81 41.80 59.84
N LEU A 201 -19.51 41.72 58.70
CA LEU A 201 -19.46 42.58 57.52
C LEU A 201 -18.43 42.27 56.41
N ALA A 202 -18.99 41.85 55.27
CA ALA A 202 -18.82 42.42 53.91
C ALA A 202 -19.08 41.27 52.91
N THR A 203 -20.22 41.13 52.22
CA THR A 203 -20.97 42.07 51.36
C THR A 203 -20.10 42.74 50.30
N ALA A 204 -20.54 42.58 49.05
CA ALA A 204 -20.17 43.34 47.86
C ALA A 204 -18.74 43.08 47.34
N ALA A 205 -18.44 43.07 46.06
CA ALA A 205 -19.17 43.20 44.80
C ALA A 205 -18.11 43.08 43.69
N HIS A 206 -18.55 43.11 42.42
CA HIS A 206 -17.78 43.64 41.28
C HIS A 206 -16.55 42.79 40.82
N THR A 207 -16.19 42.64 39.54
CA THR A 207 -16.55 43.32 38.29
C THR A 207 -15.88 42.61 37.10
N SER A 208 -16.48 42.79 35.92
CA SER A 208 -15.94 42.76 34.54
C SER A 208 -15.38 41.49 33.88
N THR A 209 -16.11 41.06 32.83
CA THR A 209 -15.73 40.66 31.45
C THR A 209 -14.40 41.24 30.91
N PRO A 210 -13.74 40.71 29.83
CA PRO A 210 -14.27 40.67 28.43
C PRO A 210 -13.63 39.54 27.52
N PRO A 211 -13.62 39.63 26.16
CA PRO A 211 -14.69 39.20 25.24
C PRO A 211 -14.20 38.23 24.11
N GLU A 212 -15.04 38.09 23.06
CA GLU A 212 -14.81 37.57 21.70
C GLU A 212 -15.38 36.18 21.37
N THR A 213 -16.56 36.09 20.73
CA THR A 213 -16.94 36.37 19.32
C THR A 213 -16.59 35.21 18.37
N HIS A 214 -17.57 34.35 18.09
CA HIS A 214 -17.73 33.71 16.78
C HIS A 214 -19.22 33.46 16.53
N GLY A 215 -19.75 34.12 15.52
CA GLY A 215 -21.13 34.03 15.07
C GLY A 215 -21.25 34.66 13.68
N GLN A 216 -20.81 33.91 12.67
CA GLN A 216 -21.41 33.65 11.36
C GLN A 216 -20.37 33.01 10.43
#